data_AF-A0A7R8X0C4-F1
#
_entry.id   AF-A0A7R8X0C4-F1
#
_cell.length_a   1.000
_cell.length_b   1.000
_cell.length_c   1.000
_cell.angle_alpha   90.00
_cell.angle_beta   90.00
_cell.angle_gamma   90.00
#
_symmetry.space_group_name_H-M   'P 1'
#
loop_
_entity.id
_entity.type
_entity.pdbx_description
1 polymer ?
#
loop_
_entity_poly.entity_id
_entity_poly.type
_entity_poly.pdbx_seq_one_letter_code
_entity_poly.pdbx_strand_id
1 'polypeptide(L)'
;MKPRSSKPDPQKDLFKVRLEDLCDPDHPLCKVAGWINWNALEQEVEGSFSSAGAPGLPVRLMAGLMYLQHAYDVSDERVVEQWLESPYWQSFCGETFFQHRFPCHPTSLTKWRQRLGEAGCEALLAQTIQAGLESGALKRSSLKRVVVDSTVQEKAIAHPTDAKLFNRCRQQLVEVAHQQGIGLRQTYAK
;
A
#
# COMPACT_ATOMS: atom_id res chain seq x y z
N MET A 1 -6.15 6.41 16.48
CA MET A 1 -5.80 7.66 17.13
C MET A 1 -4.39 8.04 16.73
N LYS A 2 -3.82 9.10 17.31
CA LYS A 2 -2.39 9.39 17.13
C LYS A 2 -1.57 8.12 17.35
N PRO A 3 -0.61 7.84 16.45
CA PRO A 3 0.26 6.68 16.54
C PRO A 3 1.13 6.76 17.80
N ARG A 4 1.51 5.61 18.36
CA ARG A 4 2.45 5.57 19.48
C ARG A 4 3.86 5.87 18.98
N SER A 5 4.54 6.84 19.59
CA SER A 5 6.00 7.02 19.43
C SER A 5 6.73 5.85 20.07
N SER A 6 7.60 5.18 19.33
CA SER A 6 8.43 4.06 19.81
C SER A 6 9.50 4.59 20.78
N LYS A 7 9.23 4.56 22.08
CA LYS A 7 10.25 4.80 23.11
C LYS A 7 10.82 3.44 23.58
N PRO A 8 12.14 3.20 23.46
CA PRO A 8 12.75 1.98 24.00
C PRO A 8 12.71 1.99 25.54
N ASP A 9 12.53 0.81 26.15
CA ASP A 9 12.49 0.60 27.60
C ASP A 9 13.85 0.01 28.06
N PRO A 10 14.78 0.86 28.55
CA PRO A 10 16.19 0.50 28.69
C PRO A 10 16.46 -0.66 29.66
N GLN A 11 15.52 -1.01 30.54
CA GLN A 11 15.74 -1.99 31.61
C GLN A 11 15.55 -3.45 31.17
N LYS A 12 14.77 -3.73 30.12
CA LYS A 12 14.57 -5.08 29.55
C LYS A 12 15.46 -5.38 28.34
N ASP A 13 16.26 -4.40 27.95
CA ASP A 13 17.00 -4.39 26.69
C ASP A 13 18.46 -4.83 26.85
N LEU A 14 18.91 -5.05 28.09
CA LEU A 14 20.31 -5.32 28.45
C LEU A 14 20.90 -6.61 27.86
N PHE A 15 20.04 -7.58 27.53
CA PHE A 15 20.43 -8.88 26.94
C PHE A 15 19.93 -9.08 25.51
N LYS A 16 19.31 -8.07 24.91
CA LYS A 16 18.80 -8.17 23.54
C LYS A 16 19.80 -7.55 22.58
N VAL A 17 20.13 -8.27 21.52
CA VAL A 17 20.89 -7.74 20.40
C VAL A 17 20.02 -6.71 19.69
N ARG A 18 20.56 -5.50 19.47
CA ARG A 18 19.87 -4.46 18.74
C ARG A 18 19.87 -4.80 17.25
N LEU A 19 18.81 -4.43 16.54
CA LEU A 19 18.72 -4.68 15.10
C LEU A 19 19.79 -3.92 14.31
N GLU A 20 20.28 -2.79 14.83
CA GLU A 20 21.42 -2.05 14.25
C GLU A 20 22.74 -2.83 14.30
N ASP A 21 22.93 -3.67 15.32
CA ASP A 21 24.13 -4.51 15.46
C ASP A 21 24.00 -5.82 14.66
N LEU A 22 22.76 -6.24 14.39
CA LEU A 22 22.45 -7.48 13.68
C LEU A 22 22.39 -7.29 12.15
N CYS A 23 21.86 -6.16 11.68
CA CYS A 23 21.65 -5.90 10.26
C CYS A 23 22.91 -5.28 9.65
N ASP A 24 23.27 -5.74 8.46
CA ASP A 24 24.31 -5.08 7.66
C ASP A 24 23.86 -3.66 7.26
N PRO A 25 24.59 -2.60 7.66
CA PRO A 25 24.30 -1.22 7.25
C PRO A 25 24.32 -1.03 5.73
N ASP A 26 25.07 -1.86 5.00
CA ASP A 26 25.17 -1.80 3.55
C ASP A 26 23.97 -2.41 2.82
N HIS A 27 23.09 -3.11 3.54
CA HIS A 27 21.89 -3.73 2.99
C HIS A 27 20.95 -2.66 2.37
N PRO A 28 20.35 -2.91 1.19
CA PRO A 28 19.50 -1.94 0.50
C PRO A 28 18.38 -1.35 1.36
N LEU A 29 17.69 -2.18 2.15
CA LEU A 29 16.62 -1.70 3.05
C LEU A 29 17.15 -0.79 4.16
N CYS A 30 18.34 -1.06 4.70
CA CYS A 30 18.95 -0.22 5.74
C CYS A 30 19.34 1.15 5.17
N LYS A 31 19.88 1.17 3.95
CA LYS A 31 20.17 2.41 3.22
C LYS A 31 18.89 3.20 2.93
N VAL A 32 17.87 2.58 2.36
CA VAL A 32 16.59 3.24 2.05
C VAL A 32 15.93 3.78 3.31
N ALA A 33 15.95 3.04 4.43
CA ALA A 33 15.44 3.53 5.71
C ALA A 33 16.16 4.79 6.20
N GLY A 34 17.45 4.96 5.87
CA GLY A 34 18.23 6.16 6.19
C GLY A 34 17.91 7.37 5.31
N TRP A 35 17.47 7.15 4.07
CA TRP A 35 17.08 8.23 3.14
C TRP A 35 15.64 8.72 3.34
N ILE A 36 14.75 7.88 3.87
CA ILE A 36 13.35 8.28 4.10
C ILE A 36 13.26 9.19 5.33
N ASN A 37 12.66 10.38 5.16
CA ASN A 37 12.35 11.27 6.27
C ASN A 37 11.07 10.84 7.01
N TRP A 38 11.22 9.88 7.92
CA TRP A 38 10.11 9.33 8.71
C TRP A 38 9.39 10.37 9.58
N ASN A 39 10.10 11.41 10.03
CA ASN A 39 9.50 12.46 10.86
C ASN A 39 8.57 13.37 10.04
N ALA A 40 8.98 13.73 8.82
CA ALA A 40 8.13 14.50 7.91
C ALA A 40 6.86 13.70 7.55
N LEU A 41 7.03 12.40 7.29
CA LEU A 41 5.92 11.49 7.02
C LEU A 41 4.96 11.39 8.22
N GLU A 42 5.46 11.31 9.44
CA GLU A 42 4.61 11.31 10.64
C GLU A 42 3.80 12.61 10.79
N GLN A 43 4.40 13.77 10.50
CA GLN A 43 3.73 15.08 10.53
C GLN A 43 2.65 15.21 9.45
N GLU A 44 2.94 14.76 8.23
CA GLU A 44 1.99 14.79 7.10
C GLU A 44 0.74 13.95 7.39
N VAL A 45 0.92 12.81 8.06
CA VAL A 45 -0.17 11.87 8.34
C VAL A 45 -0.88 12.18 9.68
N GLU A 46 -0.31 13.01 10.54
CA GLU A 46 -0.87 13.33 11.86
C GLU A 46 -2.32 13.85 11.77
N GLY A 47 -2.63 14.63 10.74
CA GLY A 47 -3.98 15.17 10.48
C GLY A 47 -5.06 14.12 10.21
N SER A 48 -4.68 12.92 9.76
CA SER A 48 -5.60 11.80 9.47
C SER A 48 -5.97 10.99 10.72
N PHE A 49 -5.38 11.31 11.89
CA PHE A 49 -5.61 10.60 13.14
C PHE A 49 -6.37 11.43 14.17
N SER A 50 -7.36 10.81 14.83
CA SER A 50 -8.10 11.41 15.94
C SER A 50 -7.27 11.39 17.25
N SER A 51 -7.50 12.34 18.14
CA SER A 51 -6.83 12.47 19.45
C SER A 51 -7.41 11.59 20.57
N ALA A 52 -8.62 11.04 20.42
CA ALA A 52 -9.32 10.35 21.51
C ALA A 52 -9.41 8.82 21.30
N GLY A 53 -8.97 8.03 22.29
CA GLY A 53 -9.05 6.56 22.43
C GLY A 53 -7.75 5.79 22.17
N ALA A 54 -7.79 4.49 21.82
CA ALA A 54 -6.61 3.61 21.81
C ALA A 54 -5.51 4.03 20.81
N PRO A 55 -4.25 4.22 21.24
CA PRO A 55 -3.19 4.73 20.38
C PRO A 55 -2.98 3.85 19.15
N GLY A 56 -2.79 4.49 18.00
CA GLY A 56 -2.52 3.78 16.75
C GLY A 56 -1.15 3.11 16.78
N LEU A 57 -0.94 2.17 15.86
CA LEU A 57 0.38 1.60 15.59
C LEU A 57 1.34 2.72 15.12
N PRO A 58 2.66 2.60 15.38
CA PRO A 58 3.64 3.58 14.91
C PRO A 58 3.52 3.84 13.39
N VAL A 59 3.63 5.10 12.97
CA VAL A 59 3.53 5.46 11.54
C VAL A 59 4.64 4.81 10.73
N ARG A 60 5.87 4.81 11.24
CA ARG A 60 7.01 4.15 10.58
C ARG A 60 6.77 2.64 10.34
N LEU A 61 6.16 1.96 11.30
CA LEU A 61 5.80 0.55 11.14
C LEU A 61 4.79 0.35 9.99
N MET A 62 3.70 1.12 10.01
CA MET A 62 2.64 0.99 9.01
C MET A 62 3.08 1.42 7.60
N ALA A 63 3.74 2.57 7.49
CA ALA A 63 4.32 3.05 6.23
C ALA A 63 5.39 2.09 5.71
N GLY A 64 6.24 1.56 6.60
CA GLY A 64 7.27 0.60 6.25
C GLY A 64 6.69 -0.71 5.72
N LEU A 65 5.66 -1.26 6.37
CA LEU A 65 4.95 -2.45 5.88
C LEU A 65 4.32 -2.19 4.51
N MET A 66 3.67 -1.05 4.30
CA MET A 66 3.10 -0.72 2.99
C MET A 66 4.17 -0.58 1.90
N TYR A 67 5.31 0.02 2.22
CA TYR A 67 6.43 0.11 1.29
C TYR A 67 6.94 -1.29 0.93
N LEU A 68 7.19 -2.15 1.92
CA LEU A 68 7.65 -3.53 1.69
C LEU A 68 6.64 -4.33 0.89
N GLN A 69 5.35 -4.15 1.19
CA GLN A 69 4.26 -4.77 0.43
C GLN A 69 4.33 -4.43 -1.06
N HIS A 70 4.47 -3.15 -1.39
CA HIS A 70 4.57 -2.68 -2.77
C HIS A 70 5.89 -3.04 -3.44
N ALA A 71 7.01 -2.98 -2.71
CA ALA A 71 8.34 -3.25 -3.26
C ALA A 71 8.55 -4.73 -3.60
N TYR A 72 7.93 -5.64 -2.84
CA TYR A 72 8.07 -7.09 -3.01
C TYR A 72 6.85 -7.76 -3.64
N ASP A 73 5.82 -6.99 -4.01
CA ASP A 73 4.56 -7.48 -4.61
C ASP A 73 3.91 -8.61 -3.81
N VAL A 74 3.70 -8.38 -2.51
CA VAL A 74 3.13 -9.36 -1.58
C VAL A 74 1.78 -8.91 -1.01
N SER A 75 0.98 -9.84 -0.48
CA SER A 75 -0.30 -9.52 0.15
C SER A 75 -0.14 -8.93 1.56
N ASP A 76 -1.22 -8.35 2.11
CA ASP A 76 -1.28 -7.83 3.49
C ASP A 76 -0.95 -8.92 4.53
N GLU A 77 -1.33 -10.18 4.28
CA GLU A 77 -1.00 -11.32 5.14
C GLU A 77 0.48 -11.67 5.01
N ARG A 78 0.96 -11.79 3.77
CA ARG A 78 2.33 -12.23 3.50
C ARG A 78 3.36 -11.22 3.96
N VAL A 79 3.07 -9.92 3.89
CA VAL A 79 4.00 -8.89 4.39
C VAL A 79 4.18 -8.99 5.90
N VAL A 80 3.10 -9.29 6.63
CA VAL A 80 3.11 -9.45 8.10
C VAL A 80 3.83 -10.73 8.51
N GLU A 81 3.66 -11.82 7.75
CA GLU A 81 4.44 -13.07 7.91
C GLU A 81 5.93 -12.85 7.68
N GLN A 82 6.29 -12.25 6.55
CA GLN A 82 7.69 -12.07 6.17
C GLN A 82 8.42 -11.08 7.10
N TRP A 83 7.69 -10.10 7.65
CA TRP A 83 8.20 -9.19 8.68
C TRP A 83 8.60 -9.95 9.95
N LEU A 84 7.87 -11.00 10.33
CA LEU A 84 8.19 -11.81 11.51
C LEU A 84 9.52 -12.56 11.37
N GLU A 85 9.85 -12.97 10.14
CA GLU A 85 11.05 -13.77 9.88
C GLU A 85 12.31 -12.94 9.56
N SER A 86 12.15 -11.69 9.12
CA SER A 86 13.25 -10.89 8.58
C SER A 86 13.69 -9.75 9.51
N PRO A 87 14.91 -9.78 10.08
CA PRO A 87 15.42 -8.68 10.90
C PRO A 87 15.55 -7.37 10.11
N TYR A 88 15.85 -7.45 8.80
CA TYR A 88 15.91 -6.28 7.92
C TYR A 88 14.56 -5.58 7.76
N TRP A 89 13.47 -6.35 7.71
CA TRP A 89 12.13 -5.79 7.58
C TRP A 89 11.68 -5.10 8.87
N GLN A 90 12.01 -5.71 10.02
CA GLN A 90 11.75 -5.11 11.32
C GLN A 90 12.56 -3.81 11.53
N SER A 91 13.84 -3.83 11.15
CA SER A 91 14.73 -2.67 11.19
C SER A 91 14.21 -1.54 10.29
N PHE A 92 13.79 -1.87 9.07
CA PHE A 92 13.18 -0.91 8.14
C PHE A 92 11.94 -0.24 8.75
N CYS A 93 11.05 -1.03 9.34
CA CYS A 93 9.85 -0.59 10.06
C CYS A 93 10.11 0.14 11.39
N GLY A 94 11.38 0.25 11.83
CA GLY A 94 11.76 1.05 12.99
C GLY A 94 11.77 0.31 14.33
N GLU A 95 11.74 -1.02 14.32
CA GLU A 95 11.99 -1.79 15.54
C GLU A 95 13.44 -1.62 15.99
N THR A 96 13.66 -1.56 17.30
CA THR A 96 15.01 -1.51 17.89
C THR A 96 15.56 -2.91 18.16
N PHE A 97 14.68 -3.87 18.45
CA PHE A 97 15.03 -5.24 18.77
C PHE A 97 14.19 -6.19 17.93
N PHE A 98 14.71 -7.41 17.73
CA PHE A 98 13.97 -8.42 17.01
C PHE A 98 12.70 -8.82 17.77
N GLN A 99 11.57 -8.81 17.07
CA GLN A 99 10.25 -9.15 17.55
C GLN A 99 9.86 -10.53 17.04
N HIS A 100 9.31 -11.36 17.93
CA HIS A 100 8.85 -12.72 17.64
C HIS A 100 7.31 -12.83 17.56
N ARG A 101 6.62 -11.69 17.49
CA ARG A 101 5.16 -11.63 17.38
C ARG A 101 4.78 -10.72 16.23
N PHE A 102 3.62 -11.00 15.64
CA PHE A 102 3.08 -10.15 14.59
C PHE A 102 2.92 -8.70 15.07
N PRO A 103 3.31 -7.71 14.24
CA PRO A 103 3.21 -6.30 14.58
C PRO A 103 1.75 -5.83 14.64
N CYS A 104 0.90 -6.43 13.80
CA CYS A 104 -0.52 -6.12 13.68
C CYS A 104 -1.27 -7.27 13.00
N HIS A 105 -2.60 -7.16 12.98
CA HIS A 105 -3.43 -8.03 12.14
C HIS A 105 -3.38 -7.52 10.68
N PRO A 106 -3.38 -8.38 9.64
CA PRO A 106 -3.32 -7.94 8.23
C PRO A 106 -4.37 -6.88 7.86
N THR A 107 -5.61 -7.03 8.35
CA THR A 107 -6.68 -6.04 8.13
C THR A 107 -6.39 -4.65 8.70
N SER A 108 -5.42 -4.50 9.60
CA SER A 108 -4.94 -3.20 10.05
C SER A 108 -4.33 -2.40 8.90
N LEU A 109 -3.67 -3.03 7.93
CA LEU A 109 -3.12 -2.36 6.74
C LEU A 109 -4.24 -1.82 5.85
N THR A 110 -5.29 -2.61 5.60
CA THR A 110 -6.47 -2.14 4.85
C THR A 110 -7.13 -0.94 5.53
N LYS A 111 -7.36 -1.02 6.84
CA LYS A 111 -7.97 0.08 7.63
C LYS A 111 -7.10 1.32 7.64
N TRP A 112 -5.78 1.14 7.67
CA TRP A 112 -4.84 2.26 7.67
C TRP A 112 -4.82 2.97 6.32
N ARG A 113 -4.79 2.23 5.21
CA ARG A 113 -4.95 2.80 3.85
C ARG A 113 -6.24 3.59 3.69
N GLN A 114 -7.37 3.03 4.15
CA GLN A 114 -8.66 3.74 4.14
C GLN A 114 -8.63 5.03 4.98
N ARG A 115 -7.90 5.02 6.10
CA ARG A 115 -7.79 6.18 6.98
C ARG A 115 -6.90 7.29 6.40
N LEU A 116 -5.82 6.91 5.74
CA LEU A 116 -4.95 7.85 5.03
C LEU A 116 -5.69 8.61 3.94
N GLY A 117 -6.58 7.91 3.24
CA GLY A 117 -7.19 8.41 2.01
C GLY A 117 -6.16 8.61 0.91
N GLU A 118 -6.58 9.28 -0.16
CA GLU A 118 -5.74 9.56 -1.31
C GLU A 118 -4.56 10.48 -0.95
N ALA A 119 -4.83 11.59 -0.26
CA ALA A 119 -3.80 12.55 0.14
C ALA A 119 -2.68 11.94 0.99
N GLY A 120 -3.02 11.04 1.92
CA GLY A 120 -2.01 10.35 2.73
C GLY A 120 -1.18 9.35 1.92
N CYS A 121 -1.78 8.66 0.95
CA CYS A 121 -1.05 7.78 0.04
C CYS A 121 -0.12 8.57 -0.89
N GLU A 122 -0.55 9.74 -1.38
CA GLU A 122 0.29 10.65 -2.15
C GLU A 122 1.49 11.16 -1.34
N ALA A 123 1.30 11.47 -0.06
CA ALA A 123 2.38 11.84 0.85
C ALA A 123 3.42 10.73 1.00
N LEU A 124 3.00 9.48 1.22
CA LEU A 124 3.91 8.32 1.27
C LEU A 124 4.71 8.17 -0.04
N LEU A 125 4.05 8.32 -1.18
CA LEU A 125 4.71 8.24 -2.49
C LEU A 125 5.70 9.40 -2.68
N ALA A 126 5.32 10.61 -2.29
CA ALA A 126 6.18 11.80 -2.39
C ALA A 126 7.46 11.63 -1.58
N GLN A 127 7.37 11.12 -0.34
CA GLN A 127 8.54 10.83 0.49
C GLN A 127 9.45 9.75 -0.14
N THR A 128 8.86 8.75 -0.78
CA THR A 128 9.62 7.70 -1.50
C THR A 128 10.35 8.27 -2.72
N ILE A 129 9.70 9.13 -3.49
CA ILE A 129 10.31 9.81 -4.65
C ILE A 129 11.44 10.73 -4.18
N GLN A 130 11.23 11.48 -3.09
CA GLN A 130 12.23 12.37 -2.52
C GLN A 130 13.47 11.59 -2.06
N ALA A 131 13.29 10.48 -1.34
CA ALA A 131 14.39 9.59 -0.96
C ALA A 131 15.14 9.04 -2.19
N GLY A 132 14.42 8.72 -3.27
CA GLY A 132 15.03 8.30 -4.54
C GLY A 132 15.84 9.42 -5.23
N LEU A 133 15.40 10.68 -5.13
CA LEU A 133 16.14 11.83 -5.65
C LEU A 133 17.42 12.10 -4.84
N GLU A 134 17.33 12.01 -3.51
CA GLU A 134 18.45 12.27 -2.59
C GLU A 134 19.53 11.17 -2.68
N SER A 135 19.12 9.92 -2.80
CA SER A 135 20.03 8.79 -3.04
C SER A 135 20.65 8.78 -4.45
N GLY A 136 20.15 9.62 -5.37
CA GLY A 136 20.58 9.64 -6.78
C GLY A 136 20.03 8.49 -7.63
N ALA A 137 19.17 7.63 -7.08
CA ALA A 137 18.49 6.55 -7.79
C ALA A 137 17.50 7.08 -8.84
N LEU A 138 16.88 8.23 -8.57
CA LEU A 138 15.98 8.94 -9.49
C LEU A 138 16.64 10.23 -9.99
N LYS A 139 16.55 10.45 -11.30
CA LYS A 139 16.90 11.74 -11.92
C LYS A 139 15.64 12.59 -12.06
N ARG A 140 15.75 13.89 -11.84
CA ARG A 140 14.63 14.83 -12.07
C ARG A 140 14.06 14.78 -13.49
N SER A 141 14.89 14.43 -14.48
CA SER A 141 14.45 14.21 -15.86
C SER A 141 13.47 13.05 -16.01
N SER A 142 13.61 12.00 -15.19
CA SER A 142 12.75 10.82 -15.22
C SER A 142 11.32 11.12 -14.74
N LEU A 143 11.13 12.15 -13.91
CA LEU A 143 9.82 12.57 -13.42
C LEU A 143 8.96 13.24 -14.51
N LYS A 144 9.52 13.57 -15.67
CA LYS A 144 8.76 14.22 -16.77
C LYS A 144 7.80 13.27 -17.49
N ARG A 145 8.01 11.96 -17.38
CA ARG A 145 7.21 10.95 -18.07
C ARG A 145 7.03 9.73 -17.18
N VAL A 146 5.78 9.40 -16.90
CA VAL A 146 5.41 8.14 -16.25
C VAL A 146 5.02 7.15 -17.35
N VAL A 147 5.69 6.00 -17.39
CA VAL A 147 5.31 4.89 -18.27
C VAL A 147 4.57 3.88 -17.41
N VAL A 148 3.29 3.68 -17.69
CA VAL A 148 2.46 2.69 -17.00
C VAL A 148 2.25 1.55 -17.98
N ASP A 149 2.87 0.40 -17.73
CA ASP A 149 2.59 -0.81 -18.49
C ASP A 149 1.35 -1.47 -17.91
N SER A 150 0.20 -1.26 -18.55
CA SER A 150 -1.01 -2.01 -18.21
C SER A 150 -0.98 -3.31 -19.00
N THR A 151 -0.55 -4.40 -18.36
CA THR A 151 -0.79 -5.74 -18.93
C THR A 151 -2.30 -5.90 -19.10
N VAL A 152 -2.77 -5.98 -20.34
CA VAL A 152 -4.18 -6.20 -20.67
C VAL A 152 -4.51 -7.63 -20.24
N GLN A 153 -4.94 -7.78 -18.99
CA GLN A 153 -5.55 -9.00 -18.53
C GLN A 153 -6.84 -9.18 -19.35
N GLU A 154 -7.05 -10.36 -19.92
CA GLU A 154 -8.36 -10.70 -20.44
C GLU A 154 -9.35 -10.55 -19.27
N LYS A 155 -10.13 -9.47 -19.30
CA LYS A 155 -11.33 -9.31 -18.48
C LYS A 155 -12.17 -10.58 -18.70
N ALA A 156 -13.11 -10.92 -17.83
CA ALA A 156 -14.04 -12.02 -18.11
C ALA A 156 -14.89 -11.72 -19.38
N ILE A 157 -14.30 -11.87 -20.57
CA ILE A 157 -14.94 -11.74 -21.86
C ILE A 157 -15.54 -13.12 -22.07
N ALA A 158 -16.85 -13.24 -21.87
CA ALA A 158 -17.56 -14.42 -22.28
C ALA A 158 -17.20 -14.69 -23.75
N HIS A 159 -16.71 -15.89 -24.06
CA HIS A 159 -16.29 -16.26 -25.41
C HIS A 159 -17.32 -15.76 -26.43
N PRO A 160 -16.93 -14.90 -27.39
CA PRO A 160 -17.87 -14.33 -28.34
C PRO A 160 -18.34 -15.46 -29.24
N THR A 161 -19.60 -15.86 -29.07
CA THR A 161 -20.32 -16.54 -30.14
C THR A 161 -21.23 -15.51 -30.79
N ASP A 162 -21.33 -15.55 -32.11
CA ASP A 162 -22.13 -14.59 -32.89
C ASP A 162 -23.55 -14.47 -32.32
N ALA A 163 -24.15 -15.58 -31.89
CA ALA A 163 -25.46 -15.61 -31.24
C ALA A 163 -25.53 -14.77 -29.95
N LYS A 164 -24.49 -14.81 -29.10
CA LYS A 164 -24.43 -14.01 -27.87
C LYS A 164 -24.26 -12.52 -28.18
N LEU A 165 -23.46 -12.18 -29.18
CA LEU A 165 -23.28 -10.80 -29.62
C LEU A 165 -24.58 -10.23 -30.20
N PHE A 166 -25.26 -10.98 -31.08
CA PHE A 166 -26.55 -10.57 -31.64
C PHE A 166 -27.62 -10.40 -30.55
N ASN A 167 -27.68 -11.29 -29.56
CA ASN A 167 -28.62 -11.14 -28.45
C ASN A 167 -28.32 -9.91 -27.59
N ARG A 168 -27.04 -9.57 -27.37
CA ARG A 168 -26.64 -8.37 -26.64
C ARG A 168 -26.98 -7.08 -27.39
N CYS A 169 -26.74 -7.06 -28.70
CA CYS A 169 -27.18 -5.94 -29.56
C CYS A 169 -28.70 -5.77 -29.53
N ARG A 170 -29.46 -6.87 -29.58
CA ARG A 170 -30.93 -6.84 -29.45
C ARG A 170 -31.36 -6.23 -28.12
N GLN A 171 -30.77 -6.68 -27.00
CA GLN A 171 -31.10 -6.15 -25.66
C GLN A 171 -30.88 -4.64 -25.57
N GLN A 172 -29.73 -4.16 -26.06
CA GLN A 172 -29.42 -2.72 -26.09
C GLN A 172 -30.38 -1.92 -26.98
N LEU A 173 -30.73 -2.43 -28.17
CA LEU A 173 -31.69 -1.77 -29.05
C LEU A 173 -33.09 -1.69 -28.44
N VAL A 174 -33.51 -2.71 -27.69
CA VAL A 174 -34.79 -2.70 -26.97
C VAL A 174 -34.77 -1.64 -25.86
N GLU A 175 -33.69 -1.54 -25.09
CA GLU A 175 -33.54 -0.49 -24.06
C GLU A 175 -33.61 0.91 -24.66
N VAL A 176 -32.90 1.16 -25.76
CA VAL A 176 -32.92 2.46 -26.45
C VAL A 176 -34.31 2.78 -27.00
N ALA A 177 -34.99 1.80 -27.60
CA ALA A 177 -36.35 1.99 -28.10
C ALA A 177 -37.33 2.37 -26.98
N HIS A 178 -37.22 1.76 -25.80
CA HIS A 178 -38.01 2.13 -24.62
C HIS A 178 -37.70 3.55 -24.14
N GLN A 179 -36.42 3.94 -24.07
CA GLN A 179 -36.01 5.30 -23.69
C GLN A 179 -36.56 6.36 -24.66
N GLN A 180 -36.69 6.01 -25.94
CA GLN A 180 -37.20 6.91 -26.99
C GLN A 180 -38.73 6.79 -27.20
N GLY A 181 -39.44 6.01 -26.36
CA GLY A 181 -40.89 5.85 -26.44
C GLY A 181 -41.38 5.11 -27.69
N ILE A 182 -40.51 4.34 -28.36
CA ILE A 182 -40.85 3.60 -29.58
C ILE A 182 -41.55 2.28 -29.18
N GLY A 183 -42.80 2.11 -29.60
CA GLY A 183 -43.56 0.89 -29.39
C GLY A 183 -43.04 -0.27 -30.25
N LEU A 184 -42.39 -1.25 -29.62
CA LEU A 184 -41.90 -2.46 -30.30
C LEU A 184 -42.98 -3.55 -30.37
N ARG A 185 -43.19 -4.11 -31.56
CA ARG A 185 -44.16 -5.22 -31.77
C ARG A 185 -43.77 -6.51 -31.03
N GLN A 186 -42.47 -6.82 -30.99
CA GLN A 186 -41.92 -7.97 -30.26
C GLN A 186 -40.54 -7.63 -29.73
N THR A 187 -40.29 -7.92 -28.46
CA THR A 187 -39.03 -7.59 -27.78
C THR A 187 -38.12 -8.80 -27.58
N TYR A 188 -38.64 -10.04 -27.65
CA TYR A 188 -37.91 -11.30 -27.37
C TYR A 188 -37.12 -11.29 -26.04
N ALA A 189 -37.62 -10.57 -25.03
CA ALA A 189 -36.99 -10.45 -23.70
C ALA A 189 -37.25 -11.67 -22.78
N LYS A 190 -37.53 -12.85 -23.35
CA LYS A 190 -37.72 -14.09 -22.58
C LYS A 190 -36.38 -14.72 -22.20
#